data_AF-A0A660PBA5-F1
#
_entry.id   AF-A0A660PBA5-F1
#
_cell.length_a   1.000
_cell.length_b   1.000
_cell.length_c   1.000
_cell.angle_alpha   90.00
_cell.angle_beta   90.00
_cell.angle_gamma   90.00
#
_symmetry.space_group_name_H-M   'P 1'
#
loop_
_entity.id
_entity.type
_entity.pdbx_description
1 polymer ?
#
loop_
_entity_poly.entity_id
_entity_poly.type
_entity_poly.pdbx_seq_one_letter_code
_entity_poly.pdbx_strand_id
1 'polypeptide(L)'
;MKKVTAGLVILLTAVTVSTAAQRVELGTITDDLQVTVIEANDFRTVVRFEISAFTKETVEIGRETYYNIYCSNEGILLNKGEPALPRICRAIIIPDEAKMKIRVLESEYHDFPATPVAPSKGNLPRTINPNDVPYTFGSIYSLDKWYPSSLASMREPFILRDFRGTVIELNAF
;
A
#
# COMPACT_ATOMS: atom_id res chain seq x y z
N MET A 1 64.43 -20.73 -24.39
CA MET A 1 63.22 -20.18 -25.05
C MET A 1 61.99 -20.90 -24.50
N LYS A 2 61.25 -20.29 -23.56
CA LYS A 2 59.94 -20.78 -23.10
C LYS A 2 58.98 -19.59 -23.10
N LYS A 3 58.00 -19.60 -23.99
CA LYS A 3 56.92 -18.60 -24.02
C LYS A 3 55.82 -19.10 -23.09
N VAL A 4 55.53 -18.35 -22.03
CA VAL A 4 54.38 -18.59 -21.15
C VAL A 4 53.32 -17.57 -21.52
N THR A 5 52.29 -18.00 -22.22
CA THR A 5 51.07 -17.23 -22.48
C THR A 5 50.13 -17.39 -21.30
N ALA A 6 49.96 -16.34 -20.51
CA ALA A 6 48.95 -16.26 -19.46
C ALA A 6 47.62 -15.79 -20.09
N GLY A 7 46.64 -16.69 -20.16
CA GLY A 7 45.28 -16.37 -20.58
C GLY A 7 44.52 -15.70 -19.44
N LEU A 8 44.07 -14.47 -19.68
CA LEU A 8 43.19 -13.73 -18.77
C LEU A 8 41.76 -14.25 -18.93
N VAL A 9 41.28 -15.03 -17.97
CA VAL A 9 39.87 -15.44 -17.88
C VAL A 9 39.11 -14.36 -17.12
N ILE A 10 38.37 -13.52 -17.83
CA ILE A 10 37.42 -12.57 -17.23
C ILE A 10 36.17 -13.37 -16.85
N LEU A 11 36.03 -13.67 -15.57
CA LEU A 11 34.86 -14.32 -15.01
C LEU A 11 33.74 -13.29 -14.88
N LEU A 12 32.82 -13.27 -15.84
CA LEU A 12 31.63 -12.42 -15.83
C LEU A 12 30.64 -13.00 -14.81
N THR A 13 30.64 -12.50 -13.59
CA THR A 13 29.64 -12.88 -12.58
C THR A 13 28.28 -12.30 -12.96
N ALA A 14 27.37 -13.15 -13.43
CA ALA A 14 25.98 -12.80 -13.63
C ALA A 14 25.35 -12.47 -12.26
N VAL A 15 25.01 -11.20 -12.04
CA VAL A 15 24.20 -10.78 -10.88
C VAL A 15 22.78 -11.24 -11.15
N THR A 16 22.39 -12.37 -10.59
CA THR A 16 21.00 -12.81 -10.59
C THR A 16 20.24 -11.94 -9.60
N VAL A 17 19.48 -10.96 -10.10
CA VAL A 17 18.54 -10.18 -9.28
C VAL A 17 17.41 -11.12 -8.89
N SER A 18 17.42 -11.63 -7.66
CA SER A 18 16.30 -12.39 -7.12
C SER A 18 15.12 -11.45 -6.90
N THR A 19 13.96 -11.74 -7.49
CA THR A 19 12.71 -11.09 -7.13
C THR A 19 12.33 -11.54 -5.73
N ALA A 20 12.72 -10.75 -4.73
CA ALA A 20 12.45 -11.04 -3.33
C ALA A 20 11.53 -9.96 -2.77
N ALA A 21 10.54 -10.39 -1.99
CA ALA A 21 9.80 -9.50 -1.12
C ALA A 21 10.77 -8.88 -0.12
N GLN A 22 10.88 -7.55 -0.12
CA GLN A 22 11.66 -6.82 0.86
C GLN A 22 10.71 -6.26 1.92
N ARG A 23 10.97 -6.60 3.18
CA ARG A 23 10.30 -5.99 4.32
C ARG A 23 10.99 -4.68 4.71
N VAL A 24 10.20 -3.66 4.99
CA VAL A 24 10.63 -2.34 5.45
C VAL A 24 10.10 -2.16 6.87
N GLU A 25 11.01 -2.04 7.83
CA GLU A 25 10.69 -1.78 9.24
C GLU A 25 10.72 -0.28 9.50
N LEU A 26 9.70 0.22 10.18
CA LEU A 26 9.51 1.62 10.58
C LEU A 26 9.59 1.82 12.10
N GLY A 27 9.26 0.77 12.86
CA GLY A 27 9.22 0.81 14.32
C GLY A 27 9.82 -0.44 14.98
N THR A 28 9.59 -0.56 16.28
CA THR A 28 10.08 -1.68 17.11
C THR A 28 8.97 -2.65 17.52
N ILE A 29 7.72 -2.41 17.11
CA ILE A 29 6.57 -3.26 17.40
C ILE A 29 6.56 -4.46 16.45
N THR A 30 6.09 -5.61 16.95
CA THR A 30 6.05 -6.88 16.20
C THR A 30 4.99 -6.93 15.10
N ASP A 31 3.90 -6.18 15.27
CA ASP A 31 2.78 -6.15 14.34
C ASP A 31 2.98 -5.06 13.29
N ASP A 32 2.80 -5.39 12.00
CA ASP A 32 2.96 -4.46 10.88
C ASP A 32 2.07 -3.21 10.97
N LEU A 33 0.88 -3.38 11.55
CA LEU A 33 -0.13 -2.35 11.70
C LEU A 33 -0.85 -2.52 13.03
N GLN A 34 -0.74 -1.52 13.90
CA GLN A 34 -1.50 -1.44 15.13
C GLN A 34 -2.63 -0.41 14.98
N VAL A 35 -3.83 -0.78 15.42
CA VAL A 35 -4.98 0.13 15.46
C VAL A 35 -5.59 0.13 16.84
N THR A 36 -5.61 1.30 17.47
CA THR A 36 -6.03 1.45 18.87
C THR A 36 -7.10 2.53 18.99
N VAL A 37 -8.17 2.24 19.74
CA VAL A 37 -9.15 3.25 20.12
C VAL A 37 -8.61 3.99 21.35
N ILE A 38 -8.30 5.27 21.17
CA ILE A 38 -7.78 6.14 22.24
C ILE A 38 -8.93 6.71 23.08
N GLU A 39 -10.06 6.98 22.44
CA GLU A 39 -11.25 7.51 23.08
C GLU A 39 -12.50 7.07 22.33
N ALA A 40 -13.56 6.71 23.06
CA ALA A 40 -14.89 6.49 22.52
C ALA A 40 -15.93 6.98 23.52
N ASN A 41 -16.77 7.92 23.09
CA ASN A 41 -17.95 8.39 23.81
C ASN A 41 -19.05 8.79 22.83
N ASP A 42 -20.16 9.29 23.36
CA ASP A 42 -21.36 9.65 22.59
C ASP A 42 -21.13 10.72 21.52
N PHE A 43 -20.05 11.51 21.63
CA PHE A 43 -19.76 12.64 20.75
C PHE A 43 -18.64 12.36 19.75
N ARG A 44 -17.65 11.53 20.11
CA ARG A 44 -16.52 11.23 19.24
C ARG A 44 -15.88 9.87 19.51
N THR A 45 -15.25 9.35 18.47
CA THR A 45 -14.33 8.22 18.54
C THR A 45 -12.97 8.69 17.99
N VAL A 46 -11.91 8.49 18.77
CA VAL A 46 -10.53 8.79 18.37
C VAL A 46 -9.81 7.46 18.17
N VAL A 47 -9.35 7.22 16.95
CA VAL A 47 -8.63 6.02 16.55
C VAL A 47 -7.21 6.40 16.15
N ARG A 48 -6.22 5.71 16.70
CA ARG A 48 -4.81 5.81 16.32
C ARG A 48 -4.46 4.63 15.43
N PHE A 49 -3.76 4.93 14.34
CA PHE A 49 -3.16 3.96 13.44
C PHE A 49 -1.64 4.11 13.53
N GLU A 50 -0.93 3.02 13.71
CA GLU A 50 0.52 2.98 13.73
C GLU A 50 1.00 1.90 12.76
N ILE A 51 1.79 2.30 11.76
CA ILE A 51 2.35 1.39 10.75
C ILE A 51 3.79 1.14 11.14
N SER A 52 4.07 -0.06 11.63
CA SER A 52 5.39 -0.44 12.09
C SER A 52 6.20 -1.15 11.01
N ALA A 53 5.54 -1.73 10.00
CA ALA A 53 6.21 -2.32 8.86
C ALA A 53 5.31 -2.46 7.62
N PHE A 54 5.94 -2.61 6.47
CA PHE A 54 5.28 -3.00 5.23
C PHE A 54 6.23 -3.82 4.34
N THR A 55 5.67 -4.53 3.37
CA THR A 55 6.42 -5.31 2.38
C THR A 55 6.34 -4.63 1.03
N LYS A 56 7.48 -4.54 0.34
CA LYS A 56 7.54 -4.20 -1.08
C LYS A 56 8.02 -5.39 -1.88
N GLU A 57 7.30 -5.73 -2.94
CA GLU A 57 7.68 -6.78 -3.88
C GLU A 57 8.05 -6.18 -5.22
N THR A 58 9.21 -6.55 -5.74
CA THR A 58 9.68 -6.11 -7.05
C THR A 58 8.83 -6.69 -8.18
N VAL A 59 8.43 -5.84 -9.12
CA VAL A 59 7.78 -6.22 -10.38
C VAL A 59 8.41 -5.47 -11.55
N GLU A 60 8.81 -6.22 -12.58
CA GLU A 60 9.35 -5.66 -13.81
C GLU A 60 8.22 -5.31 -14.77
N ILE A 61 8.13 -4.05 -15.19
CA ILE A 61 7.14 -3.56 -16.14
C ILE A 61 7.87 -2.92 -17.31
N GLY A 62 8.01 -3.67 -18.41
CA GLY A 62 8.82 -3.26 -19.55
C GLY A 62 10.31 -3.37 -19.24
N ARG A 63 11.02 -2.24 -19.15
CA ARG A 63 12.46 -2.18 -18.80
C ARG A 63 12.72 -1.52 -17.45
N GLU A 64 11.66 -1.18 -16.73
CA GLU A 64 11.71 -0.42 -15.50
C GLU A 64 11.20 -1.28 -14.34
N THR A 65 11.82 -1.10 -13.19
CA THR A 65 11.47 -1.78 -11.94
C THR A 65 10.43 -0.96 -11.18
N TYR A 66 9.34 -1.62 -10.79
CA TYR A 66 8.28 -1.08 -9.93
C TYR A 66 8.09 -1.95 -8.68
N TYR A 67 7.30 -1.47 -7.74
CA TYR A 67 7.01 -2.15 -6.48
C TYR A 67 5.51 -2.32 -6.25
N ASN A 68 5.09 -3.56 -5.93
CA ASN A 68 3.81 -3.79 -5.26
C ASN A 68 4.01 -3.59 -3.76
N ILE A 69 3.15 -2.78 -3.13
CA ILE A 69 3.26 -2.44 -1.71
C ILE A 69 2.14 -3.15 -0.94
N TYR A 70 2.49 -3.80 0.16
CA TYR A 70 1.57 -4.52 1.03
C TYR A 70 1.81 -4.14 2.48
N CYS A 71 0.74 -3.99 3.26
CA CYS A 71 0.82 -3.74 4.69
C CYS A 71 -0.13 -4.69 5.40
N SER A 72 0.42 -5.59 6.24
CA SER A 72 -0.36 -6.62 6.92
C SER A 72 -1.30 -7.36 5.93
N ASN A 73 -2.57 -7.55 6.31
CA ASN A 73 -3.63 -8.14 5.49
C ASN A 73 -4.60 -7.08 4.93
N GLU A 74 -4.14 -5.84 4.74
CA GLU A 74 -5.00 -4.76 4.26
C GLU A 74 -5.29 -4.86 2.76
N GLY A 75 -6.44 -4.32 2.35
CA GLY A 75 -6.85 -4.33 0.95
C GLY A 75 -6.02 -3.36 0.11
N ILE A 76 -5.83 -3.68 -1.17
CA ILE A 76 -5.15 -2.80 -2.14
C ILE A 76 -6.20 -2.01 -2.94
N LEU A 77 -5.86 -0.78 -3.34
CA LEU A 77 -6.68 0.00 -4.28
C LEU A 77 -6.73 -0.67 -5.66
N LEU A 78 -7.95 -0.90 -6.14
CA LEU A 78 -8.23 -1.60 -7.41
C LEU A 78 -8.61 -0.64 -8.54
N ASN A 79 -8.11 0.59 -8.50
CA ASN A 79 -8.34 1.59 -9.54
C ASN A 79 -7.40 1.29 -10.71
N LYS A 80 -7.93 0.70 -11.79
CA LYS A 80 -7.12 0.25 -12.92
C LYS A 80 -6.24 1.39 -13.45
N GLY A 81 -4.94 1.13 -13.51
CA GLY A 81 -3.94 2.05 -14.01
C GLY A 81 -3.37 3.05 -13.01
N GLU A 82 -3.99 3.17 -11.84
CA GLU A 82 -3.53 4.05 -10.76
C GLU A 82 -2.66 3.26 -9.76
N PRO A 83 -1.81 3.91 -8.93
CA PRO A 83 -0.96 3.23 -7.97
C PRO A 83 -1.70 2.23 -7.07
N ALA A 84 -1.18 0.99 -7.02
CA ALA A 84 -1.72 -0.10 -6.23
C ALA A 84 -1.21 0.00 -4.78
N LEU A 85 -1.84 0.89 -4.00
CA LEU A 85 -1.46 1.16 -2.61
C LEU A 85 -2.39 0.47 -1.60
N PRO A 86 -1.88 0.05 -0.43
CA PRO A 86 -2.72 -0.41 0.67
C PRO A 86 -3.70 0.66 1.15
N ARG A 87 -4.93 0.23 1.45
CA ARG A 87 -5.96 1.04 2.08
C ARG A 87 -6.43 0.35 3.36
N ILE A 88 -6.17 1.01 4.48
CA ILE A 88 -6.50 0.50 5.80
C ILE A 88 -7.97 0.82 6.11
N CYS A 89 -8.76 -0.19 6.44
CA CYS A 89 -10.21 -0.03 6.69
C CYS A 89 -10.60 -0.53 8.08
N ARG A 90 -11.36 0.28 8.85
CA ARG A 90 -11.92 -0.16 10.12
C ARG A 90 -13.39 0.23 10.22
N ALA A 91 -14.23 -0.72 10.62
CA ALA A 91 -15.64 -0.46 10.88
C ALA A 91 -15.81 0.08 12.30
N ILE A 92 -16.59 1.14 12.46
CA ILE A 92 -16.94 1.74 13.75
C ILE A 92 -18.46 1.92 13.84
N ILE A 93 -18.99 1.84 15.06
CA ILE A 93 -20.37 2.20 15.36
C ILE A 93 -20.46 3.73 15.44
N ILE A 94 -21.56 4.29 14.93
CA ILE A 94 -21.84 5.72 14.96
C ILE A 94 -23.26 5.95 15.51
N PRO A 95 -23.57 7.14 16.05
CA PRO A 95 -24.92 7.43 16.54
C PRO A 95 -25.97 7.32 15.43
N ASP A 96 -27.19 6.94 15.80
CA ASP A 96 -28.26 6.59 14.87
C ASP A 96 -28.67 7.75 13.96
N GLU A 97 -28.83 8.96 14.53
CA GLU A 97 -29.38 10.12 13.80
C GLU A 97 -28.35 11.22 13.52
N ALA A 98 -27.10 11.07 13.97
CA ALA A 98 -26.08 12.11 13.81
C ALA A 98 -25.43 12.09 12.41
N LYS A 99 -25.03 13.28 11.93
CA LYS A 99 -24.13 13.41 10.78
C LYS A 99 -22.68 13.30 11.26
N MET A 100 -21.93 12.38 10.66
CA MET A 100 -20.54 12.14 11.02
C MET A 100 -19.59 12.94 10.13
N LYS A 101 -18.44 13.31 10.71
CA LYS A 101 -17.31 13.91 9.99
C LYS A 101 -16.02 13.30 10.51
N ILE A 102 -15.09 13.02 9.62
CA ILE A 102 -13.72 12.60 9.96
C ILE A 102 -12.77 13.81 9.94
N ARG A 103 -11.80 13.82 10.84
CA ARG A 103 -10.71 14.80 10.88
C ARG A 103 -9.44 14.13 11.36
N VAL A 104 -8.34 14.39 10.68
CA VAL A 104 -7.00 14.00 11.11
C VAL A 104 -6.58 14.94 12.25
N LEU A 105 -6.27 14.37 13.41
CA LEU A 105 -5.81 15.13 14.59
C LEU A 105 -4.30 15.34 14.55
N GLU A 106 -3.58 14.32 14.10
CA GLU A 106 -2.13 14.22 14.08
C GLU A 106 -1.73 13.23 12.98
N SER A 107 -0.58 13.47 12.34
CA SER A 107 0.01 12.59 11.33
C SER A 107 1.51 12.78 11.27
N GLU A 108 2.25 11.67 11.17
CA GLU A 108 3.69 11.62 10.90
C GLU A 108 3.91 10.73 9.68
N TYR A 109 4.94 11.01 8.88
CA TYR A 109 5.25 10.25 7.68
C TYR A 109 6.76 10.15 7.44
N HIS A 110 7.15 9.13 6.67
CA HIS A 110 8.52 8.93 6.20
C HIS A 110 8.55 8.87 4.67
N ASP A 111 9.50 9.58 4.07
CA ASP A 111 9.69 9.56 2.62
C ASP A 111 10.60 8.39 2.19
N PHE A 112 10.13 7.62 1.22
CA PHE A 112 10.88 6.53 0.59
C PHE A 112 11.27 6.89 -0.84
N PRO A 113 12.43 7.56 -1.05
CA PRO A 113 12.84 7.98 -2.39
C PRO A 113 13.06 6.78 -3.31
N ALA A 114 12.92 7.01 -4.62
CA ALA A 114 13.15 6.00 -5.66
C ALA A 114 12.32 4.71 -5.49
N THR A 115 11.08 4.83 -5.02
CA THR A 115 10.14 3.70 -4.86
C THR A 115 8.94 3.86 -5.80
N PRO A 116 9.10 3.69 -7.13
CA PRO A 116 7.97 3.74 -8.06
C PRO A 116 6.98 2.59 -7.80
N VAL A 117 5.74 2.94 -7.49
CA VAL A 117 4.68 1.97 -7.17
C VAL A 117 4.05 1.45 -8.46
N ALA A 118 3.82 0.15 -8.54
CA ALA A 118 3.18 -0.48 -9.69
C ALA A 118 1.70 -0.07 -9.81
N PRO A 119 1.16 0.06 -11.03
CA PRO A 119 -0.24 0.39 -11.22
C PRO A 119 -1.12 -0.84 -10.95
N SER A 120 -2.34 -0.61 -10.47
CA SER A 120 -3.32 -1.66 -10.26
C SER A 120 -3.84 -2.20 -11.59
N LYS A 121 -3.95 -3.53 -11.71
CA LYS A 121 -4.63 -4.17 -12.85
C LYS A 121 -6.15 -4.02 -12.79
N GLY A 122 -6.68 -3.47 -11.70
CA GLY A 122 -8.10 -3.29 -11.45
C GLY A 122 -8.76 -4.52 -10.84
N ASN A 123 -10.09 -4.49 -10.77
CA ASN A 123 -10.87 -5.65 -10.34
C ASN A 123 -10.97 -6.69 -11.47
N LEU A 124 -10.29 -7.81 -11.32
CA LEU A 124 -10.28 -8.89 -12.32
C LEU A 124 -11.32 -9.97 -11.98
N PRO A 125 -12.15 -10.42 -12.94
CA PRO A 125 -13.04 -11.55 -12.72
C PRO A 125 -12.23 -12.84 -12.54
N ARG A 126 -12.77 -13.78 -11.76
CA ARG A 126 -12.11 -15.08 -11.47
C ARG A 126 -11.88 -15.97 -12.71
N THR A 127 -12.47 -15.62 -13.85
CA THR A 127 -12.28 -16.31 -15.13
C THR A 127 -11.02 -15.86 -15.87
N ILE A 128 -10.37 -14.77 -15.43
CA ILE A 128 -9.17 -14.22 -16.06
C ILE A 128 -7.97 -14.53 -15.17
N ASN A 129 -6.91 -15.08 -15.77
CA ASN A 129 -5.63 -15.26 -15.12
C ASN A 129 -4.92 -13.89 -14.96
N PRO A 130 -4.58 -13.47 -13.72
CA PRO A 130 -3.94 -12.17 -13.48
C PRO A 130 -2.58 -11.99 -14.17
N ASN A 131 -1.87 -13.09 -14.47
CA ASN A 131 -0.56 -13.04 -15.14
C ASN A 131 -0.68 -12.64 -16.61
N ASP A 132 -1.83 -12.89 -17.25
CA ASP A 132 -2.05 -12.59 -18.66
C ASP A 132 -2.55 -11.15 -18.89
N VAL A 133 -2.88 -10.43 -17.81
CA VAL A 133 -3.32 -9.04 -17.87
C VAL A 133 -2.10 -8.11 -17.80
N PRO A 134 -1.81 -7.31 -18.83
CA PRO A 134 -0.72 -6.37 -18.80
C PRO A 134 -1.00 -5.20 -17.86
N TYR A 135 0.06 -4.60 -17.32
CA TYR A 135 -0.02 -3.35 -16.61
C TYR A 135 -0.32 -2.19 -17.57
N THR A 136 -1.10 -1.22 -17.10
CA THR A 136 -1.41 0.03 -17.81
C THR A 136 -1.16 1.19 -16.86
N PHE A 137 -0.74 2.36 -17.35
CA PHE A 137 -0.51 3.53 -16.50
C PHE A 137 -1.60 4.59 -16.75
N GLY A 138 -2.23 5.02 -15.67
CA GLY A 138 -3.19 6.11 -15.64
C GLY A 138 -2.51 7.47 -15.65
N SER A 139 -3.31 8.53 -15.79
CA SER A 139 -2.81 9.90 -15.88
C SER A 139 -2.11 10.38 -14.61
N ILE A 140 -2.41 9.76 -13.46
CA ILE A 140 -1.81 10.09 -12.17
C ILE A 140 -0.29 10.01 -12.15
N TYR A 141 0.31 9.09 -12.91
CA TYR A 141 1.77 8.92 -12.99
C TYR A 141 2.49 10.08 -13.67
N SER A 142 1.76 10.93 -14.40
CA SER A 142 2.29 12.13 -15.04
C SER A 142 2.06 13.41 -14.21
N LEU A 143 1.47 13.29 -13.03
CA LEU A 143 1.13 14.41 -12.17
C LEU A 143 2.03 14.39 -10.92
N ASP A 144 2.62 15.55 -10.61
CA ASP A 144 3.36 15.76 -9.36
C ASP A 144 2.39 16.05 -8.21
N LYS A 145 1.71 15.00 -7.74
CA LYS A 145 0.75 15.09 -6.63
C LYS A 145 0.63 13.77 -5.87
N TRP A 146 0.21 13.86 -4.61
CA TRP A 146 -0.11 12.70 -3.78
C TRP A 146 -1.31 11.92 -4.31
N TYR A 147 -1.21 10.59 -4.20
CA TYR A 147 -2.28 9.65 -4.50
C TYR A 147 -2.35 8.58 -3.41
N PRO A 148 -3.54 8.26 -2.88
CA PRO A 148 -4.78 9.04 -2.98
C PRO A 148 -4.63 10.44 -2.36
N SER A 149 -5.43 11.41 -2.83
CA SER A 149 -5.30 12.80 -2.36
C SER A 149 -5.79 13.04 -0.92
N SER A 150 -6.66 12.17 -0.40
CA SER A 150 -7.19 12.28 0.96
C SER A 150 -6.58 11.22 1.87
N LEU A 151 -5.88 11.66 2.92
CA LEU A 151 -5.27 10.77 3.92
C LEU A 151 -6.32 9.92 4.63
N ALA A 152 -7.44 10.51 5.04
CA ALA A 152 -8.51 9.80 5.73
C ALA A 152 -9.88 10.15 5.15
N SER A 153 -10.71 9.13 4.97
CA SER A 153 -12.09 9.25 4.49
C SER A 153 -13.03 8.37 5.31
N MET A 154 -14.33 8.57 5.11
CA MET A 154 -15.38 7.77 5.72
C MET A 154 -16.35 7.35 4.63
N ARG A 155 -16.76 6.08 4.64
CA ARG A 155 -17.76 5.56 3.70
C ARG A 155 -19.17 6.00 4.09
N GLU A 156 -20.11 5.78 3.17
CA GLU A 156 -21.52 5.90 3.49
C GLU A 156 -21.87 4.97 4.67
N PRO A 157 -22.61 5.48 5.68
CA PRO A 157 -23.09 4.66 6.77
C PRO A 157 -23.94 3.48 6.31
N PHE A 158 -23.85 2.38 7.04
CA PHE A 158 -24.67 1.19 6.85
C PHE A 158 -25.37 0.83 8.16
N ILE A 159 -26.41 0.00 8.08
CA ILE A 159 -27.08 -0.58 9.23
C ILE A 159 -26.75 -2.08 9.24
N LEU A 160 -26.18 -2.55 10.34
CA LEU A 160 -25.92 -3.97 10.58
C LEU A 160 -26.71 -4.39 11.83
N ARG A 161 -27.87 -5.02 11.60
CA ARG A 161 -28.87 -5.31 12.65
C ARG A 161 -29.26 -4.03 13.37
N ASP A 162 -29.05 -3.97 14.69
CA ASP A 162 -29.47 -2.87 15.55
C ASP A 162 -28.45 -1.73 15.62
N PHE A 163 -27.33 -1.82 14.90
CA PHE A 163 -26.27 -0.81 14.94
C PHE A 163 -26.09 -0.11 13.61
N ARG A 164 -26.06 1.22 13.67
CA ARG A 164 -25.58 2.05 12.57
C ARG A 164 -24.05 2.13 12.62
N GLY A 165 -23.40 1.76 11.53
CA GLY A 165 -21.95 1.74 11.40
C GLY A 165 -21.47 2.53 10.20
N THR A 166 -20.17 2.82 10.18
CA THR A 166 -19.47 3.30 8.99
C THR A 166 -18.07 2.69 8.95
N VAL A 167 -17.43 2.74 7.78
CA VAL A 167 -16.02 2.36 7.62
C VAL A 167 -15.19 3.63 7.51
N ILE A 168 -14.24 3.78 8.43
CA ILE A 168 -13.16 4.75 8.27
C ILE A 168 -12.06 4.14 7.40
N GLU A 169 -11.55 4.92 6.48
CA GLU A 169 -10.48 4.53 5.55
C GLU A 169 -9.28 5.43 5.76
N LEU A 170 -8.09 4.83 5.80
CA LEU A 170 -6.82 5.53 5.88
C LEU A 170 -5.94 5.11 4.68
N ASN A 171 -5.48 6.11 3.92
CA ASN A 171 -4.56 5.97 2.81
C ASN A 171 -3.18 6.47 3.29
N ALA A 172 -2.44 5.61 3.98
CA ALA A 172 -1.18 5.95 4.63
C ALA A 172 0.08 5.63 3.78
N PHE A 173 -0.11 5.25 2.53
CA PHE A 173 0.93 4.91 1.55
C PHE A 173 0.74 5.73 0.29
#